data_AF-A0A318UVK2-F1
#
_entry.id   AF-A0A318UVK2-F1
#
_cell.length_a   1.000
_cell.length_b   1.000
_cell.length_c   1.000
_cell.angle_alpha   90.00
_cell.angle_beta   90.00
_cell.angle_gamma   90.00
#
_symmetry.space_group_name_H-M   'P 1'
#
loop_
_entity.id
_entity.type
_entity.pdbx_description
1 polymer ?
#
loop_
_entity_poly.entity_id
_entity_poly.type
_entity_poly.pdbx_seq_one_letter_code
_entity_poly.pdbx_strand_id
1 'polypeptide(L)'
;MLNDGKPQIHVFICFSLIYLVVEVEDNSLAVHLFMLSGASLPMQCKRFPLSFTALLFSGFAMSLLLSNSAHAARSGEALYNSFCIACHMNGVAGAPKIGHAEDWQPRIEKGINTLLKDAISGYKAMPPKGLCFDCSEDELHDAIQYMIDKSSSK
;
A
#
# COMPACT_ATOMS: atom_id res chain seq x y z
N MET A 1 -29.38 36.99 -17.59
CA MET A 1 -28.00 37.36 -17.21
C MET A 1 -27.68 36.69 -15.89
N LEU A 2 -27.05 35.52 -15.94
CA LEU A 2 -26.22 35.00 -14.84
C LEU A 2 -25.00 34.36 -15.49
N ASN A 3 -23.85 34.73 -14.95
CA ASN A 3 -22.52 34.61 -15.51
C ASN A 3 -21.86 33.43 -14.80
N ASP A 4 -21.98 32.22 -15.36
CA ASP A 4 -21.39 31.03 -14.78
C ASP A 4 -20.00 30.81 -15.35
N GLY A 5 -19.01 31.41 -14.68
CA GLY A 5 -17.59 31.19 -14.91
C GLY A 5 -17.19 29.75 -14.60
N LYS A 6 -17.45 28.84 -15.55
CA LYS A 6 -16.98 27.45 -15.48
C LYS A 6 -15.58 27.35 -16.10
N PRO A 7 -14.59 26.74 -15.43
CA PRO A 7 -13.25 26.61 -15.98
C PRO A 7 -13.29 25.75 -17.25
N GLN A 8 -12.89 26.33 -18.37
CA GLN A 8 -12.75 25.62 -19.64
C GLN A 8 -11.47 24.78 -19.56
N ILE A 9 -11.62 23.47 -19.33
CA ILE A 9 -10.49 22.53 -19.30
C ILE A 9 -10.09 22.21 -20.74
N HIS A 10 -8.95 22.75 -21.17
CA HIS A 10 -8.35 22.45 -22.47
C HIS A 10 -7.24 21.40 -22.28
N VAL A 11 -7.39 20.24 -22.91
CA VAL A 11 -6.37 19.18 -22.88
C VAL A 11 -5.51 19.30 -24.14
N PHE A 12 -4.21 19.57 -23.94
CA PHE A 12 -3.21 19.59 -25.02
C PHE A 12 -2.36 18.33 -24.93
N ILE A 13 -2.31 17.54 -25.99
CA ILE A 13 -1.49 16.32 -26.08
C ILE A 13 -0.36 16.58 -27.07
N CYS A 14 0.88 16.63 -26.58
CA CYS A 14 2.09 16.78 -27.39
C CYS A 14 2.96 15.53 -27.18
N PHE A 15 3.26 14.82 -28.27
CA PHE A 15 4.06 13.58 -28.24
C PHE A 15 5.55 13.90 -28.07
N SER A 16 6.11 13.70 -26.88
CA SER A 16 7.38 12.96 -26.62
C SER A 16 7.93 13.28 -25.22
N LEU A 17 8.30 12.21 -24.51
CA LEU A 17 8.94 12.14 -23.18
C LEU A 17 7.92 12.17 -21.98
N ILE A 18 8.04 11.22 -21.03
CA ILE A 18 7.07 10.64 -20.05
C ILE A 18 7.71 10.26 -18.63
N TYR A 19 7.65 11.06 -17.52
CA TYR A 19 8.31 10.75 -16.17
C TYR A 19 7.36 10.82 -14.97
N LEU A 20 7.20 9.76 -14.19
CA LEU A 20 6.01 9.65 -13.33
C LEU A 20 6.09 10.46 -12.02
N VAL A 21 5.16 11.39 -11.81
CA VAL A 21 4.81 12.05 -10.54
C VAL A 21 3.43 11.53 -10.10
N VAL A 22 3.35 10.98 -8.89
CA VAL A 22 2.10 10.53 -8.28
C VAL A 22 1.71 11.55 -7.21
N GLU A 23 0.55 12.17 -7.37
CA GLU A 23 -0.04 13.06 -6.35
C GLU A 23 -1.32 12.41 -5.81
N VAL A 24 -1.47 12.43 -4.48
CA VAL A 24 -2.59 11.82 -3.76
C VAL A 24 -3.41 12.93 -3.13
N GLU A 25 -4.60 13.18 -3.68
CA GLU A 25 -5.59 14.04 -3.05
C GLU A 25 -6.96 13.36 -3.09
N ASP A 26 -7.62 13.30 -1.94
CA ASP A 26 -8.91 12.64 -1.66
C ASP A 26 -9.07 11.22 -2.24
N ASN A 27 -8.23 10.30 -1.75
CA ASN A 27 -8.38 8.85 -1.90
C ASN A 27 -8.43 8.33 -3.36
N SER A 28 -7.99 9.13 -4.33
CA SER A 28 -7.67 8.71 -5.70
C SER A 28 -6.17 8.85 -5.98
N LEU A 29 -5.54 7.76 -6.43
CA LEU A 29 -4.17 7.75 -6.94
C LEU A 29 -4.16 8.29 -8.38
N ALA A 30 -3.63 9.51 -8.59
CA ALA A 30 -3.37 10.03 -9.93
C ALA A 30 -1.89 9.85 -10.29
N VAL A 31 -1.65 9.09 -11.36
CA VAL A 31 -0.33 8.72 -11.89
C VAL A 31 -0.04 9.66 -13.07
N HIS A 32 0.62 10.80 -12.83
CA HIS A 32 0.97 11.80 -13.86
C HIS A 32 2.37 11.55 -14.41
N LEU A 33 2.60 11.73 -15.71
CA LEU A 33 3.83 11.32 -16.39
C LEU A 33 4.45 12.51 -17.14
N PHE A 34 5.44 13.12 -16.50
CA PHE A 34 6.07 14.42 -16.69
C PHE A 34 7.54 14.33 -17.13
N MET A 35 7.89 14.02 -18.39
CA MET A 35 9.32 14.20 -18.75
C MET A 35 9.71 15.64 -18.96
N LEU A 36 10.82 15.93 -18.29
CA LEU A 36 11.71 17.01 -18.62
C LEU A 36 12.76 16.49 -19.59
N SER A 37 12.77 17.02 -20.82
CA SER A 37 13.99 17.57 -21.40
C SER A 37 13.65 18.45 -22.57
N GLY A 38 14.13 19.69 -22.48
CA GLY A 38 13.80 20.78 -23.38
C GLY A 38 14.19 20.52 -24.83
N ALA A 39 13.23 20.77 -25.71
CA ALA A 39 13.48 21.24 -27.05
C ALA A 39 12.30 22.15 -27.42
N SER A 40 12.57 23.45 -27.43
CA SER A 40 11.68 24.48 -27.93
C SER A 40 11.42 24.25 -29.42
N LEU A 41 10.24 23.70 -29.74
CA LEU A 41 9.69 23.71 -31.09
C LEU A 41 8.27 24.28 -31.07
N PRO A 42 7.89 25.05 -32.10
CA PRO A 42 6.69 25.88 -32.07
C PRO A 42 5.42 25.03 -32.13
N MET A 43 4.54 25.26 -31.15
CA MET A 43 3.16 24.79 -31.14
C MET A 43 2.43 25.22 -32.41
N GLN A 44 1.99 24.24 -33.21
CA GLN A 44 0.89 24.42 -34.15
C GLN A 44 -0.32 23.62 -33.66
N CYS A 45 -1.21 24.29 -32.93
CA CYS A 45 -2.48 23.74 -32.49
C CYS A 45 -3.49 23.79 -33.65
N LYS A 46 -3.68 22.70 -34.39
CA LYS A 46 -4.77 22.61 -35.39
C LYS A 46 -6.06 22.14 -34.74
N ARG A 47 -7.13 22.90 -34.96
CA ARG A 47 -8.48 22.69 -34.44
C ARG A 47 -9.20 21.64 -35.30
N PHE A 48 -9.49 20.47 -34.73
CA PHE A 48 -10.30 19.45 -35.41
C PHE A 48 -11.79 19.57 -35.01
N PRO A 49 -12.74 19.38 -35.96
CA PRO A 49 -14.16 19.49 -35.69
C PRO A 49 -14.73 18.27 -34.94
N LEU A 50 -15.79 18.53 -34.17
CA LEU A 50 -16.47 17.68 -33.19
C LEU A 50 -17.16 16.40 -33.74
N SER A 51 -16.82 15.96 -34.96
CA SER A 51 -17.57 14.89 -35.67
C SER A 51 -16.85 13.53 -35.70
N PHE A 52 -15.62 13.43 -35.19
CA PHE A 52 -14.85 12.18 -35.21
C PHE A 52 -14.98 11.34 -33.93
N THR A 53 -15.77 11.77 -32.94
CA THR A 53 -15.86 11.13 -31.62
C THR A 53 -16.88 9.98 -31.53
N ALA A 54 -17.68 9.72 -32.58
CA ALA A 54 -18.80 8.79 -32.49
C ALA A 54 -18.52 7.31 -32.82
N LEU A 55 -17.33 6.95 -33.33
CA LEU A 55 -17.03 5.56 -33.73
C LEU A 55 -16.05 4.80 -32.82
N LEU A 56 -15.56 5.40 -31.74
CA LEU A 56 -14.67 4.73 -30.77
C LEU A 56 -15.34 4.36 -29.44
N PHE A 57 -16.65 4.63 -29.28
CA PHE A 57 -17.37 4.37 -28.03
C PHE A 57 -18.04 2.99 -27.93
N SER A 58 -17.93 2.11 -28.94
CA SER A 58 -18.50 0.75 -28.86
C SER A 58 -17.57 -0.28 -28.18
N GLY A 59 -16.34 0.08 -27.81
CA GLY A 59 -15.34 -0.88 -27.33
C GLY A 59 -14.93 -0.79 -25.86
N PHE A 60 -15.42 0.19 -25.10
CA PHE A 60 -14.84 0.52 -23.77
C PHE A 60 -15.84 0.44 -22.61
N ALA A 61 -16.82 -0.48 -22.69
CA ALA A 61 -17.79 -0.70 -21.62
C ALA A 61 -17.58 -2.04 -20.85
N MET A 62 -16.56 -2.84 -21.18
CA MET A 62 -16.37 -4.20 -20.64
C MET A 62 -15.07 -4.37 -19.81
N SER A 63 -14.62 -3.37 -19.06
CA SER A 63 -13.40 -3.53 -18.24
C SER A 63 -13.51 -3.04 -16.79
N LEU A 64 -14.74 -2.80 -16.30
CA LEU A 64 -14.96 -2.24 -14.96
C LEU A 64 -15.25 -3.28 -13.85
N LEU A 65 -14.58 -4.45 -13.84
CA LEU A 65 -14.85 -5.48 -12.81
C LEU A 65 -13.63 -6.13 -12.12
N LEU A 66 -12.42 -5.56 -12.20
CA LEU A 66 -11.26 -6.13 -11.49
C LEU A 66 -10.33 -5.07 -10.88
N SER A 67 -10.85 -4.21 -10.01
CA SER A 67 -10.00 -3.56 -8.99
C SER A 67 -9.99 -4.43 -7.73
N ASN A 68 -9.41 -5.63 -7.84
CA ASN A 68 -8.96 -6.35 -6.67
C ASN A 68 -7.60 -5.75 -6.31
N SER A 69 -7.57 -4.78 -5.40
CA SER A 69 -6.34 -4.27 -4.81
C SER A 69 -5.72 -5.39 -3.95
N ALA A 70 -5.16 -6.40 -4.61
CA ALA A 70 -4.30 -7.38 -3.98
C ALA A 70 -3.02 -6.63 -3.59
N HIS A 71 -3.03 -6.00 -2.41
CA HIS A 71 -1.79 -5.59 -1.77
C HIS A 71 -0.93 -6.86 -1.67
N ALA A 72 0.22 -6.87 -2.31
CA ALA A 72 1.13 -8.00 -2.21
C ALA A 72 1.44 -8.23 -0.72
N ALA A 73 1.18 -9.45 -0.23
CA ALA A 73 1.40 -9.78 1.17
C ALA A 73 2.86 -9.50 1.54
N ARG A 74 3.08 -8.70 2.59
CA ARG A 74 4.41 -8.39 3.09
C ARG A 74 5.01 -9.62 3.76
N SER A 75 6.33 -9.77 3.73
CA SER A 75 6.99 -10.82 4.49
C SER A 75 6.86 -10.58 6.01
N GLY A 76 6.89 -11.66 6.79
CA GLY A 76 6.90 -11.57 8.25
C GLY A 76 8.05 -10.72 8.81
N GLU A 77 9.23 -10.79 8.18
CA GLU A 77 10.38 -9.93 8.52
C GLU A 77 10.09 -8.45 8.27
N ALA A 78 9.53 -8.11 7.10
CA ALA A 78 9.21 -6.73 6.76
C ALA A 78 8.17 -6.15 7.74
N LEU A 79 7.20 -6.97 8.14
CA LEU A 79 6.18 -6.58 9.10
C LEU A 79 6.74 -6.40 10.51
N TYR A 80 7.58 -7.34 10.94
CA TYR A 80 8.30 -7.23 12.21
C TYR A 80 9.08 -5.91 12.28
N ASN A 81 9.87 -5.62 11.26
CA ASN A 81 10.69 -4.41 11.19
C ASN A 81 9.88 -3.12 11.13
N SER A 82 8.64 -3.18 10.65
CA SER A 82 7.77 -2.00 10.50
C SER A 82 6.96 -1.69 11.77
N PHE A 83 6.47 -2.72 12.47
CA PHE A 83 5.51 -2.55 13.57
C PHE A 83 5.96 -3.20 14.87
N CYS A 84 6.43 -4.45 14.83
CA CYS A 84 6.64 -5.26 16.02
C CYS A 84 7.96 -4.93 16.75
N ILE A 85 8.97 -4.50 16.00
CA ILE A 85 10.33 -4.24 16.49
C ILE A 85 10.38 -3.23 17.64
N ALA A 86 9.48 -2.22 17.61
CA ALA A 86 9.42 -1.15 18.59
C ALA A 86 9.26 -1.66 20.02
N CYS A 87 8.59 -2.80 20.20
CA CYS A 87 8.43 -3.43 21.51
C CYS A 87 9.24 -4.71 21.66
N HIS A 88 9.31 -5.54 20.61
CA HIS A 88 9.91 -6.88 20.67
C HIS A 88 11.43 -6.92 20.51
N MET A 89 12.09 -5.80 20.16
CA MET A 89 13.55 -5.74 20.18
C MET A 89 14.08 -5.70 21.62
N ASN A 90 13.58 -4.76 22.42
CA ASN A 90 14.09 -4.50 23.78
C ASN A 90 13.18 -4.99 24.91
N GLY A 91 12.02 -5.58 24.57
CA GLY A 91 11.10 -6.14 25.55
C GLY A 91 10.29 -5.08 26.29
N VAL A 92 9.90 -4.02 25.57
CA VAL A 92 9.14 -2.91 26.12
C VAL A 92 7.85 -3.42 26.78
N ALA A 93 7.56 -2.92 27.98
CA ALA A 93 6.39 -3.33 28.77
C ALA A 93 6.27 -4.85 29.01
N GLY A 94 7.41 -5.57 29.01
CA GLY A 94 7.43 -7.03 29.18
C GLY A 94 7.08 -7.81 27.91
N ALA A 95 7.22 -7.20 26.73
CA ALA A 95 7.14 -7.90 25.46
C ALA A 95 8.26 -8.98 25.39
N PRO A 96 7.98 -10.17 24.82
CA PRO A 96 9.00 -11.19 24.62
C PRO A 96 10.05 -10.68 23.62
N LYS A 97 11.31 -10.72 23.99
CA LYS A 97 12.39 -10.20 23.13
C LYS A 97 12.73 -11.20 22.04
N ILE A 98 12.88 -10.74 20.81
CA ILE A 98 13.36 -11.58 19.72
C ILE A 98 14.78 -12.08 20.06
N GLY A 99 15.10 -13.33 19.74
CA GLY A 99 16.39 -13.95 20.06
C GLY A 99 16.53 -14.46 21.49
N HIS A 100 15.57 -14.20 22.37
CA HIS A 100 15.59 -14.69 23.75
C HIS A 100 14.73 -15.94 23.90
N ALA A 101 15.34 -17.12 23.73
CA ALA A 101 14.64 -18.41 23.78
C ALA A 101 13.78 -18.61 25.04
N GLU A 102 14.25 -18.14 26.20
CA GLU A 102 13.54 -18.24 27.49
C GLU A 102 12.19 -17.49 27.48
N ASP A 103 12.09 -16.38 26.75
CA ASP A 103 10.85 -15.60 26.63
C ASP A 103 9.83 -16.30 25.71
N TRP A 104 10.31 -17.12 24.77
CA TRP A 104 9.51 -17.71 23.68
C TRP A 104 9.10 -19.16 23.91
N GLN A 105 9.88 -19.96 24.65
CA GLN A 105 9.52 -21.35 24.97
C GLN A 105 8.09 -21.53 25.50
N PRO A 106 7.67 -20.85 26.60
CA PRO A 106 6.31 -21.02 27.14
C PRO A 106 5.21 -20.45 26.22
N ARG A 107 5.58 -19.71 25.16
CA ARG A 107 4.66 -19.16 24.17
C ARG A 107 4.47 -20.13 23.01
N ILE A 108 5.56 -20.72 22.54
CA ILE A 108 5.56 -21.75 21.50
C ILE A 108 4.74 -22.97 21.96
N GLU A 109 4.81 -23.34 23.24
CA GLU A 109 3.99 -24.41 23.82
C GLU A 109 2.48 -24.19 23.71
N LYS A 110 2.02 -22.93 23.64
CA LYS A 110 0.60 -22.60 23.43
C LYS A 110 0.13 -22.79 21.99
N GLY A 111 1.07 -22.96 21.06
CA GLY A 111 0.85 -23.05 19.63
C GLY A 111 0.63 -21.70 18.95
N ILE A 112 1.00 -21.63 17.67
CA ILE A 112 0.97 -20.39 16.87
C ILE A 112 -0.44 -19.81 16.72
N ASN A 113 -1.48 -20.64 16.62
CA ASN A 113 -2.86 -20.18 16.50
C ASN A 113 -3.32 -19.36 17.72
N THR A 114 -2.88 -19.75 18.92
CA THR A 114 -3.17 -19.02 20.15
C THR A 114 -2.46 -17.66 20.14
N LEU A 115 -1.19 -17.64 19.72
CA LEU A 115 -0.40 -16.41 19.61
C LEU A 115 -0.99 -15.44 18.58
N LEU A 116 -1.46 -15.97 17.44
CA LEU A 116 -2.12 -15.18 16.41
C LEU A 116 -3.41 -14.55 16.93
N LYS A 117 -4.24 -15.32 17.64
CA LYS A 117 -5.46 -14.81 18.26
C LYS A 117 -5.17 -13.69 19.27
N ASP A 118 -4.20 -13.93 20.17
CA ASP A 118 -3.74 -12.93 21.14
C ASP A 118 -3.18 -11.67 20.43
N ALA A 119 -2.51 -11.84 19.29
CA ALA A 119 -1.99 -10.72 18.50
C ALA A 119 -3.08 -9.91 17.82
N ILE A 120 -4.11 -10.57 17.28
CA ILE A 120 -5.25 -9.90 16.65
C ILE A 120 -6.07 -9.14 17.68
N SER A 121 -6.43 -9.77 18.81
CA SER A 121 -7.25 -9.14 19.85
C SER A 121 -6.49 -8.14 20.72
N GLY A 122 -5.16 -8.23 20.74
CA GLY A 122 -4.32 -7.61 21.75
C GLY A 122 -4.23 -8.48 23.01
N TYR A 123 -3.09 -8.42 23.69
CA TYR A 123 -2.81 -9.23 24.88
C TYR A 123 -1.91 -8.49 25.86
N LYS A 124 -2.38 -8.33 27.11
CA LYS A 124 -1.70 -7.54 28.15
C LYS A 124 -1.41 -6.11 27.65
N ALA A 125 -0.13 -5.73 27.62
CA ALA A 125 0.32 -4.42 27.15
C ALA A 125 0.46 -4.34 25.61
N MET A 126 0.27 -5.45 24.89
CA MET A 126 0.36 -5.48 23.43
C MET A 126 -0.97 -5.02 22.81
N PRO A 127 -1.00 -3.93 22.02
CA PRO A 127 -2.21 -3.46 21.37
C PRO A 127 -2.76 -4.45 20.33
N PRO A 128 -4.06 -4.35 19.97
CA PRO A 128 -4.65 -5.13 18.88
C PRO A 128 -3.86 -5.00 17.57
N LYS A 129 -3.67 -6.14 16.90
CA LYS A 129 -2.88 -6.30 15.65
C LYS A 129 -1.45 -5.75 15.71
N GLY A 130 -0.89 -5.56 16.91
CA GLY A 130 0.47 -5.01 17.06
C GLY A 130 0.67 -3.65 16.40
N LEU A 131 -0.37 -2.79 16.40
CA LEU A 131 -0.45 -1.49 15.71
C LEU A 131 -0.52 -1.56 14.17
N CYS A 132 -0.56 -2.75 13.58
CA CYS A 132 -0.77 -2.92 12.14
C CYS A 132 -2.26 -3.12 11.81
N PHE A 133 -2.99 -2.03 11.60
CA PHE A 133 -4.43 -2.10 11.34
C PHE A 133 -4.76 -2.60 9.93
N ASP A 134 -3.87 -2.40 8.97
CA ASP A 134 -4.01 -2.85 7.58
C ASP A 134 -3.52 -4.27 7.32
N CYS A 135 -2.88 -4.92 8.30
CA CYS A 135 -2.38 -6.28 8.17
C CYS A 135 -3.48 -7.31 7.99
N SER A 136 -3.27 -8.27 7.09
CA SER A 136 -4.03 -9.52 7.05
C SER A 136 -3.63 -10.46 8.19
N GLU A 137 -4.46 -11.46 8.49
CA GLU A 137 -4.13 -12.50 9.49
C GLU A 137 -2.91 -13.32 9.06
N ASP A 138 -2.74 -13.57 7.76
CA ASP A 138 -1.60 -14.29 7.20
C ASP A 138 -0.29 -13.50 7.41
N GLU A 139 -0.29 -12.18 7.18
CA GLU A 139 0.87 -11.34 7.45
C GLU A 139 1.24 -11.33 8.94
N LEU A 140 0.24 -11.28 9.83
CA LEU A 140 0.47 -11.36 11.27
C LEU A 140 1.01 -12.73 11.67
N HIS A 141 0.49 -13.81 11.08
CA HIS A 141 0.97 -15.16 11.28
C HIS A 141 2.45 -15.28 10.89
N ASP A 142 2.82 -14.79 9.71
CA ASP A 142 4.20 -14.84 9.21
C ASP A 142 5.16 -14.00 10.06
N ALA A 143 4.71 -12.86 10.60
CA ALA A 143 5.51 -12.07 11.52
C ALA A 143 5.74 -12.76 12.88
N ILE A 144 4.72 -13.46 13.40
CA ILE A 144 4.85 -14.28 14.61
C ILE A 144 5.83 -15.43 14.35
N GLN A 145 5.69 -16.12 13.21
CA GLN A 145 6.61 -17.19 12.82
C GLN A 145 8.05 -16.69 12.70
N TYR A 146 8.25 -15.54 12.06
CA TYR A 146 9.57 -14.91 11.97
C TYR A 146 10.21 -14.67 13.35
N MET A 147 9.45 -14.13 14.31
CA MET A 147 9.96 -13.90 15.67
C MET A 147 10.27 -15.22 16.40
N ILE A 148 9.44 -16.26 16.22
CA ILE A 148 9.68 -17.59 16.77
C ILE A 148 10.97 -18.18 16.19
N ASP A 149 11.15 -18.13 14.87
CA ASP A 149 12.31 -18.68 14.18
C ASP A 149 13.59 -18.00 14.66
N LYS A 150 13.58 -16.66 14.75
CA LYS A 150 14.71 -15.88 15.27
C LYS A 150 15.00 -16.08 16.76
N SER A 151 14.06 -16.66 17.51
CA SER A 151 14.20 -16.88 18.96
C SER A 151 14.43 -18.35 19.33
N SER A 152 14.27 -19.26 18.36
CA SER A 152 14.43 -20.71 18.53
C SER A 152 15.66 -21.26 17.81
N SER A 153 16.25 -20.52 16.87
CA SER A 153 17.53 -20.87 16.25
C SER A 153 18.68 -20.58 17.22
N LYS A 154 19.31 -21.66 17.70
CA LYS A 154 20.57 -21.66 18.46
C LYS A 154 21.75 -21.30 17.57
#